data_AF-A0A966M0S4-F1
#
_entry.id   AF-A0A966M0S4-F1
#
_cell.length_a   1.000
_cell.length_b   1.000
_cell.length_c   1.000
_cell.angle_alpha   90.00
_cell.angle_beta   90.00
_cell.angle_gamma   90.00
#
_symmetry.space_group_name_H-M   'P 1'
#
loop_
_entity.id
_entity.type
_entity.pdbx_description
1 polymer ?
#
loop_
_entity_poly.entity_id
_entity_poly.type
_entity_poly.pdbx_seq_one_letter_code
_entity_poly.pdbx_strand_id
1 'polypeptide(L)' 'MSPDKEIRVAIVGVGNCANSLVQGVHYYRNAARDQEIPGLMNVVVGGYHVGDV' A
#
# COMPACT_ATOMS: atom_id res chain seq x y z
N MET A 1 4.18 -4.22 10.68
CA MET A 1 5.19 -3.32 10.09
C MET A 1 6.51 -3.62 10.78
N SER A 2 7.41 -4.34 10.12
CA SER A 2 8.77 -4.46 10.62
C SER A 2 9.53 -3.22 10.13
N PRO A 3 10.24 -2.49 11.00
CA PRO A 3 10.87 -1.21 10.65
C PRO A 3 11.88 -1.30 9.50
N ASP A 4 12.41 -2.49 9.19
CA ASP A 4 13.39 -2.70 8.14
C ASP A 4 12.82 -2.78 6.70
N LYS A 5 11.49 -2.81 6.51
CA LYS A 5 10.85 -3.00 5.18
C LYS A 5 9.92 -1.88 4.72
N GLU A 6 9.90 -0.74 5.38
CA GLU A 6 9.04 0.40 5.01
C GLU A 6 9.56 1.14 3.76
N ILE A 7 8.66 1.39 2.79
CA ILE A 7 8.91 2.18 1.59
C ILE A 7 8.59 3.64 1.91
N ARG A 8 9.63 4.48 1.96
CA ARG A 8 9.43 5.92 2.19
C ARG A 8 8.88 6.59 0.94
N VAL A 9 7.62 7.01 0.99
CA VAL A 9 6.94 7.71 -0.11
C VAL A 9 6.83 9.22 0.17
N ALA A 10 7.06 10.02 -0.87
CA ALA A 10 6.76 11.45 -0.88
C ALA A 10 5.61 11.73 -1.85
N ILE A 11 4.67 12.57 -1.44
CA ILE A 11 3.52 12.98 -2.26
C ILE A 11 3.74 14.43 -2.71
N VAL A 12 3.69 14.67 -4.02
CA VAL A 12 3.73 16.03 -4.60
C VAL A 12 2.36 16.34 -5.18
N GLY A 13 1.65 17.26 -4.52
CA GLY A 13 0.25 17.60 -4.82
C GLY A 13 -0.72 16.77 -3.97
N VAL A 14 -1.45 17.44 -3.08
CA VAL A 14 -2.41 16.80 -2.18
C VAL A 14 -3.82 17.06 -2.69
N GLY A 15 -4.30 16.15 -3.53
CA GLY A 15 -5.66 16.15 -4.07
C GLY A 15 -6.32 14.77 -3.98
N ASN A 16 -7.40 14.57 -4.72
CA ASN A 16 -8.19 13.33 -4.63
C ASN A 16 -7.37 12.07 -4.90
N CYS A 17 -6.39 12.10 -5.80
CA CYS A 17 -5.51 10.96 -6.07
C CYS A 17 -4.65 10.60 -4.85
N ALA A 18 -4.09 11.60 -4.16
CA ALA A 18 -3.34 11.39 -2.93
C ALA A 18 -4.24 10.84 -1.82
N ASN A 19 -5.46 11.38 -1.69
CA ASN A 19 -6.43 10.87 -0.72
C ASN A 19 -6.78 9.40 -0.96
N SER A 20 -7.10 9.02 -2.21
CA SER A 20 -7.41 7.63 -2.55
C SER A 20 -6.24 6.69 -2.29
N LEU A 21 -5.01 7.12 -2.56
CA LEU A 21 -3.80 6.35 -2.26
C LEU A 21 -3.64 6.11 -0.76
N VAL A 22 -3.64 7.18 0.04
CA VAL A 22 -3.44 7.10 1.51
C VAL A 22 -4.53 6.25 2.15
N GLN A 23 -5.80 6.45 1.77
CA GLN A 23 -6.91 5.65 2.27
C GLN A 23 -6.80 4.18 1.84
N GLY A 24 -6.45 3.91 0.59
CA GLY A 24 -6.29 2.56 0.07
C GLY A 24 -5.19 1.78 0.81
N VAL A 25 -4.02 2.38 1.00
CA VAL A 25 -2.92 1.78 1.77
C VAL A 25 -3.35 1.49 3.21
N HIS A 26 -3.98 2.45 3.88
CA HIS A 26 -4.47 2.24 5.25
C HIS A 26 -5.54 1.15 5.34
N TYR A 27 -6.45 1.08 4.37
CA TYR A 27 -7.53 0.11 4.34
C TYR A 27 -6.99 -1.32 4.15
N TYR A 28 -6.00 -1.50 3.26
CA TYR A 28 -5.44 -2.82 2.92
C TYR A 28 -4.15 -3.18 3.67
N ARG A 29 -3.69 -2.38 4.63
CA ARG A 29 -2.41 -2.62 5.35
C ARG A 29 -2.29 -3.99 6.03
N ASN A 30 -3.43 -4.63 6.33
CA ASN A 30 -3.50 -5.94 6.99
C ASN A 30 -4.04 -7.04 6.05
N ALA A 31 -4.10 -6.80 4.74
CA ALA A 31 -4.50 -7.81 3.78
C ALA A 31 -3.65 -9.08 3.91
N ALA A 32 -4.24 -10.25 3.65
CA ALA A 32 -3.44 -11.46 3.56
C ALA A 32 -2.58 -11.40 2.29
N ARG A 33 -1.37 -11.98 2.35
CA ARG A 33 -0.38 -11.86 1.24
C ARG A 33 -0.85 -12.49 -0.06
N ASP A 34 -1.79 -13.42 0.01
CA ASP A 34 -2.44 -14.16 -1.07
C ASP A 34 -3.89 -13.72 -1.33
N GLN A 35 -4.35 -12.64 -0.67
CA GLN A 35 -5.70 -12.13 -0.85
C GLN A 35 -5.89 -11.51 -2.23
N GLU A 36 -6.95 -11.87 -2.94
CA GLU A 36 -7.35 -11.15 -4.14
C GLU A 36 -8.09 -9.86 -3.76
N ILE A 37 -7.61 -8.72 -4.25
CA ILE A 37 -8.19 -7.40 -3.99
C ILE A 37 -8.51 -6.73 -5.34
N PRO A 38 -9.77 -6.34 -5.59
CA PRO A 38 -10.13 -5.63 -6.81
C PRO A 38 -9.28 -4.37 -7.01
N GLY A 39 -8.64 -4.25 -8.17
CA GLY A 39 -7.77 -3.11 -8.50
C GLY A 39 -6.31 -3.25 -8.08
N LEU A 40 -5.95 -4.26 -7.27
CA LEU A 40 -4.56 -4.63 -7.02
C LEU A 40 -4.25 -5.93 -7.75
N MET A 41 -3.24 -5.92 -8.63
CA MET A 41 -2.81 -7.14 -9.33
C MET A 41 -2.16 -8.16 -8.38
N ASN A 42 -1.44 -7.67 -7.36
CA ASN A 42 -0.81 -8.49 -6.32
C ASN A 42 -0.75 -7.69 -5.01
N VAL A 43 -0.98 -8.35 -3.87
CA VAL A 43 -0.82 -7.73 -2.54
C VAL A 43 0.65 -7.57 -2.15
N VAL A 44 1.50 -8.44 -2.70
CA VAL A 44 2.95 -8.41 -2.50
C VAL A 44 3.65 -8.32 -3.85
N VAL A 45 4.54 -7.35 -4.00
CA VAL A 45 5.39 -7.17 -5.19
C VAL A 45 6.84 -7.08 -4.75
N GLY A 46 7.71 -7.94 -5.29
CA GLY A 46 9.14 -7.93 -4.94
C GLY A 46 9.43 -8.14 -3.45
N GLY A 47 8.50 -8.78 -2.72
CA GLY A 47 8.61 -9.00 -1.27
C GLY A 47 8.02 -7.88 -0.39
N TYR A 48 7.61 -6.76 -0.98
CA TYR A 48 6.94 -5.65 -0.31
C TYR A 48 5.42 -5.84 -0.32
N HIS A 49 4.81 -5.73 0.84
CA HIS A 49 3.37 -5.74 1.04
C HIS A 49 2.77 -4.35 0.75
N VAL A 50 1.49 -4.27 0.36
CA VAL A 50 0.79 -2.98 0.19
C VAL A 50 0.86 -2.08 1.43
N GLY A 51 0.90 -2.69 2.62
CA GLY A 51 1.04 -1.99 3.91
C GLY A 51 2.47 -1.60 4.29
N ASP A 52 3.46 -1.89 3.43
CA ASP A 52 4.82 -1.38 3.58
C ASP A 52 4.98 0.02 2.96
N VAL A 53 3.96 0.50 2.21
CA VAL A 53 3.86 1.85 1.63
C VAL A 53 3.45 2.88 2.67
#